data_AF-A0A7K4G317-F1
#
_entry.id   AF-A0A7K4G317-F1
#
_cell.length_a   1.000
_cell.length_b   1.000
_cell.length_c   1.000
_cell.angle_alpha   90.00
_cell.angle_beta   90.00
_cell.angle_gamma   90.00
#
_symmetry.space_group_name_H-M   'P 1'
#
loop_
_entity.id
_entity.type
_entity.pdbx_description
1 polymer ?
#
loop_
_entity_poly.entity_id
_entity_poly.type
_entity_poly.pdbx_seq_one_letter_code
_entity_poly.pdbx_strand_id
1 'polypeptide(L)'
;MTEEKNDKRIRKEWILLGVLALIVFVGAVFFFTSNKTCESDLEGLKIISCNPAKEFGDILKRDSEFDFTRYNSTSFKGVIVQLDLVAENSSINSIIGAVGAEVTGSLVVNGRNATAIGVVDENVIEFDSVPLSERNSLIEKSAFVIRNGDCDCLKTENDKIVFEGSTDFMLQHLLKMRGIIGLVLNRN
;
A
#
# COMPACT_ATOMS: atom_id res chain seq x y z
N MET A 1 29.51 63.69 10.03
CA MET A 1 28.69 63.16 8.91
C MET A 1 29.22 61.79 8.45
N THR A 2 29.58 60.91 9.39
CA THR A 2 30.29 59.63 9.14
C THR A 2 29.64 58.45 9.86
N GLU A 3 28.95 58.66 10.97
CA GLU A 3 28.19 57.61 11.67
C GLU A 3 26.93 57.15 10.91
N GLU A 4 26.12 58.09 10.39
CA GLU A 4 24.86 57.75 9.71
C GLU A 4 25.06 56.89 8.46
N LYS A 5 26.22 57.05 7.80
CA LYS A 5 26.58 56.29 6.59
C LYS A 5 27.03 54.86 6.94
N ASN A 6 27.62 54.66 8.11
CA ASN A 6 28.08 53.37 8.59
C ASN A 6 26.91 52.50 9.07
N ASP A 7 25.96 53.11 9.79
CA ASP A 7 24.76 52.42 10.30
C ASP A 7 23.85 51.93 9.15
N LYS A 8 23.68 52.74 8.10
CA LYS A 8 22.96 52.33 6.87
C LYS A 8 23.65 51.20 6.12
N ARG A 9 24.99 51.09 6.19
CA ARG A 9 25.75 50.02 5.53
C ARG A 9 25.64 48.71 6.29
N ILE A 10 25.82 48.76 7.61
CA ILE A 10 25.66 47.63 8.51
C ILE A 10 24.24 47.06 8.38
N ARG A 11 23.21 47.92 8.40
CA ARG A 11 21.81 47.48 8.24
C ARG A 11 21.53 46.77 6.91
N LYS A 12 22.15 47.23 5.80
CA LYS A 12 22.02 46.58 4.49
C LYS A 12 22.71 45.22 4.43
N GLU A 13 23.88 45.09 5.06
CA GLU A 13 24.62 43.83 5.13
C GLU A 13 23.85 42.78 5.96
N TRP A 14 23.25 43.17 7.09
CA TRP A 14 22.39 42.28 7.88
C TRP A 14 21.12 41.84 7.14
N ILE A 15 20.50 42.74 6.37
CA ILE A 15 19.34 42.40 5.54
C ILE A 15 19.74 41.41 4.44
N LEU A 16 20.88 41.64 3.78
CA LEU A 16 21.37 40.74 2.73
C LEU A 16 21.69 39.35 3.30
N LEU A 17 22.32 39.28 4.47
CA LEU A 17 22.62 38.01 5.15
C LEU A 17 21.34 37.27 5.57
N GLY A 18 20.34 38.00 6.06
CA GLY A 18 19.03 37.45 6.40
C GLY A 18 18.29 36.87 5.19
N VAL A 19 18.34 37.56 4.04
CA VAL A 19 17.73 37.07 2.80
C VAL A 19 18.48 35.84 2.27
N LEU A 20 19.81 35.82 2.33
CA LEU A 20 20.61 34.67 1.91
C LEU A 20 20.34 33.44 2.78
N ALA A 21 20.27 33.63 4.11
CA ALA A 21 19.91 32.57 5.04
C ALA A 21 18.50 32.03 4.77
N LEU A 22 17.54 32.90 4.45
CA LEU A 22 16.18 32.49 4.09
C LEU A 22 16.16 31.68 2.79
N ILE A 23 16.89 32.11 1.74
CA ILE A 23 16.95 31.38 0.46
C ILE A 23 17.61 30.01 0.64
N VAL A 24 18.68 29.92 1.43
CA VAL A 24 19.33 28.64 1.76
C VAL A 24 18.39 27.75 2.57
N PHE A 25 17.66 28.31 3.53
CA PHE A 25 16.71 27.55 4.35
C PHE A 25 15.52 27.05 3.53
N VAL A 26 14.93 27.90 2.69
CA VAL A 26 13.83 27.54 1.78
C VAL A 26 14.31 26.53 0.73
N GLY A 27 15.50 26.71 0.17
CA GLY A 27 16.11 25.76 -0.76
C GLY A 27 16.40 24.40 -0.13
N ALA A 28 16.92 24.38 1.10
CA ALA A 28 17.14 23.15 1.86
C ALA A 28 15.82 22.45 2.19
N VAL A 29 14.81 23.18 2.67
CA VAL A 29 13.47 22.63 2.92
C VAL A 29 12.87 22.08 1.63
N PHE A 30 12.98 22.79 0.51
CA PHE A 30 12.49 22.34 -0.80
C PHE A 30 13.23 21.07 -1.27
N PHE A 31 14.56 21.01 -1.11
CA PHE A 31 15.37 19.83 -1.45
C PHE A 31 15.05 18.62 -0.57
N PHE A 32 14.83 18.83 0.74
CA PHE A 32 14.35 17.78 1.66
C PHE A 32 12.90 17.35 1.37
N THR A 33 12.06 18.22 0.80
CA THR A 33 10.70 17.85 0.39
C THR A 33 10.63 17.21 -1.01
N SER A 34 11.58 17.53 -1.91
CA SER A 34 11.57 17.04 -3.29
C SER A 34 12.25 15.68 -3.48
N ASN A 35 13.15 15.27 -2.58
CA ASN A 35 13.84 13.98 -2.65
C ASN A 35 13.27 12.94 -1.65
N LYS A 36 11.95 12.89 -1.49
CA LYS A 36 11.32 11.69 -0.92
C LYS A 36 11.29 10.64 -2.01
N THR A 37 12.35 9.86 -2.15
CA THR A 37 12.21 8.54 -2.77
C THR A 37 11.21 7.78 -1.91
N CYS A 38 9.98 7.67 -2.38
CA CYS A 38 8.90 6.96 -1.71
C CYS A 38 9.07 5.44 -1.84
N GLU A 39 10.31 4.99 -1.67
CA GLU A 39 10.76 3.62 -1.78
C GLU A 39 11.63 3.36 -0.56
N SER A 40 11.28 2.34 0.22
CA SER A 40 12.11 1.82 1.29
C SER A 40 12.32 0.33 1.09
N ASP A 41 13.54 -0.15 1.31
CA ASP A 41 13.88 -1.57 1.24
C ASP A 41 13.82 -2.18 2.64
N LEU A 42 13.10 -3.29 2.77
CA LEU A 42 13.04 -4.12 3.97
C LEU A 42 13.43 -5.56 3.61
N GLU A 43 14.71 -5.88 3.75
CA GLU A 43 15.26 -7.22 3.48
C GLU A 43 14.94 -7.74 2.08
N GLY A 44 15.03 -6.88 1.06
CA GLY A 44 14.73 -7.20 -0.33
C GLY A 44 13.27 -6.97 -0.72
N LEU A 45 12.37 -6.68 0.24
CA LEU A 45 11.03 -6.15 -0.08
C LEU A 45 11.10 -4.65 -0.32
N LYS A 46 10.73 -4.19 -1.51
CA LYS A 46 10.57 -2.76 -1.78
C LYS A 46 9.19 -2.29 -1.38
N ILE A 47 9.09 -1.40 -0.41
CA ILE A 47 7.84 -0.72 -0.06
C ILE A 47 7.79 0.59 -0.83
N ILE A 48 6.89 0.68 -1.82
CA ILE A 48 6.75 1.83 -2.70
C ILE A 48 5.53 2.63 -2.24
N SER A 49 5.74 3.49 -1.25
CA SER A 49 4.75 4.43 -0.72
C SER A 49 5.43 5.56 0.05
N CYS A 50 4.90 6.77 -0.03
CA CYS A 50 5.43 7.93 0.69
C CYS A 50 5.01 7.91 2.17
N ASN A 51 3.95 7.18 2.50
CA ASN A 51 3.45 6.99 3.87
C ASN A 51 2.64 5.68 3.95
N PRO A 52 3.31 4.51 3.94
CA PRO A 52 2.67 3.21 3.75
C PRO A 52 1.62 2.92 4.83
N ALA A 53 1.90 3.23 6.09
CA ALA A 53 0.96 3.02 7.18
C ALA A 53 -0.35 3.83 7.02
N LYS A 54 -0.25 5.05 6.48
CA LYS A 54 -1.44 5.89 6.24
C LYS A 54 -2.16 5.47 4.97
N GLU A 55 -1.45 5.33 3.86
CA GLU A 55 -2.06 4.99 2.56
C GLU A 55 -2.73 3.62 2.60
N PHE A 56 -2.05 2.59 3.13
CA PHE A 56 -2.61 1.26 3.26
C PHE A 56 -3.77 1.23 4.26
N GLY A 57 -3.67 2.01 5.35
CA GLY A 57 -4.74 2.17 6.33
C GLY A 57 -5.99 2.84 5.75
N ASP A 58 -5.83 3.86 4.90
CA ASP A 58 -6.93 4.59 4.26
C ASP A 58 -7.65 3.70 3.23
N ILE A 59 -6.91 2.90 2.45
CA ILE A 59 -7.46 1.90 1.52
C ILE A 59 -8.32 0.88 2.28
N LEU A 60 -7.77 0.28 3.34
CA LEU A 60 -8.47 -0.77 4.09
C LEU A 60 -9.63 -0.27 4.95
N LYS A 61 -9.69 1.03 5.26
CA LYS A 61 -10.87 1.65 5.88
C LYS A 61 -12.00 1.81 4.86
N ARG A 62 -11.67 2.33 3.68
CA ARG A 62 -12.63 2.55 2.57
C ARG A 62 -13.37 1.27 2.21
N ASP A 63 -12.63 0.17 2.10
CA ASP A 63 -13.15 -1.08 1.53
C ASP A 63 -13.62 -2.10 2.59
N SER A 64 -13.81 -1.65 3.84
CA SER A 64 -14.31 -2.50 4.94
C SER A 64 -15.84 -2.54 5.07
N GLU A 65 -16.57 -1.79 4.25
CA GLU A 65 -18.02 -1.57 4.37
C GLU A 65 -18.84 -2.13 3.20
N PHE A 66 -18.55 -3.34 2.72
CA PHE A 66 -19.41 -3.95 1.69
C PHE A 66 -20.61 -4.67 2.30
N ASP A 67 -21.84 -4.40 1.82
CA ASP A 67 -23.05 -5.03 2.34
C ASP A 67 -23.74 -5.87 1.24
N PHE A 68 -23.69 -7.19 1.38
CA PHE A 68 -24.41 -8.16 0.53
C PHE A 68 -25.86 -8.42 0.97
N THR A 69 -26.49 -7.52 1.74
CA THR A 69 -27.89 -7.68 2.25
C THR A 69 -28.95 -7.97 1.18
N ARG A 70 -28.67 -7.80 -0.12
CA ARG A 70 -29.66 -7.97 -1.19
C ARG A 70 -30.01 -9.44 -1.52
N TYR A 71 -29.23 -10.44 -1.12
CA TYR A 71 -29.40 -11.81 -1.66
C TYR A 71 -29.19 -12.96 -0.66
N ASN A 72 -29.90 -12.99 0.48
CA ASN A 72 -30.06 -14.17 1.37
C ASN A 72 -28.79 -14.99 1.69
N SER A 73 -27.63 -14.37 1.47
CA SER A 73 -26.27 -14.85 1.59
C SER A 73 -25.64 -13.80 2.47
N THR A 74 -25.13 -14.25 3.60
CA THR A 74 -24.57 -13.44 4.69
C THR A 74 -23.89 -12.18 4.15
N SER A 75 -24.42 -11.02 4.54
CA SER A 75 -23.84 -9.71 4.29
C SER A 75 -22.36 -9.68 4.69
N PHE A 76 -21.45 -9.89 3.73
CA PHE A 76 -20.02 -9.88 4.01
C PHE A 76 -19.52 -8.43 4.05
N LYS A 77 -19.48 -7.87 5.26
CA LYS A 77 -18.76 -6.62 5.58
C LYS A 77 -17.34 -6.98 5.91
N GLY A 78 -16.39 -6.76 4.99
CA GLY A 78 -14.99 -7.08 5.22
C GLY A 78 -14.10 -6.76 4.04
N VAL A 79 -12.79 -6.88 4.28
CA VAL A 79 -11.73 -6.66 3.29
C VAL A 79 -11.68 -7.84 2.32
N ILE A 80 -11.67 -7.54 1.02
CA ILE A 80 -11.45 -8.54 -0.03
C ILE A 80 -9.97 -8.55 -0.42
N VAL A 81 -9.35 -9.72 -0.33
CA VAL A 81 -7.98 -10.02 -0.78
C VAL A 81 -8.06 -10.76 -2.11
N GLN A 82 -7.61 -10.14 -3.19
CA GLN A 82 -7.55 -10.72 -4.52
C GLN A 82 -6.24 -11.49 -4.71
N LEU A 83 -6.36 -12.72 -5.20
CA LEU A 83 -5.26 -13.60 -5.57
C LEU A 83 -5.24 -13.69 -7.09
N ASP A 84 -4.30 -12.99 -7.74
CA ASP A 84 -4.13 -13.06 -9.20
C ASP A 84 -3.36 -14.34 -9.53
N LEU A 85 -4.11 -15.38 -9.84
CA LEU A 85 -3.61 -16.68 -10.23
C LEU A 85 -3.28 -16.66 -11.73
N VAL A 86 -2.22 -17.37 -12.11
CA VAL A 86 -1.67 -17.27 -13.48
C VAL A 86 -2.43 -18.16 -14.46
N ALA A 87 -2.52 -19.45 -14.13
CA ALA A 87 -3.24 -20.46 -14.90
C ALA A 87 -3.71 -21.54 -13.93
N GLU A 88 -4.83 -22.20 -14.18
CA GLU A 88 -5.52 -23.08 -13.22
C GLU A 88 -4.60 -24.12 -12.55
N ASN A 89 -3.62 -24.66 -13.29
CA ASN A 89 -2.70 -25.71 -12.80
C ASN A 89 -1.27 -25.21 -12.49
N SER A 90 -1.06 -23.91 -12.37
CA SER A 90 0.26 -23.36 -12.09
C SER A 90 0.67 -23.63 -10.64
N SER A 91 1.88 -24.16 -10.42
CA SER A 91 2.42 -24.40 -9.08
C SER A 91 2.55 -23.12 -8.25
N ILE A 92 2.66 -21.97 -8.93
CA ILE A 92 2.72 -20.67 -8.28
C ILE A 92 1.42 -20.27 -7.58
N ASN A 93 0.28 -20.81 -8.02
CA ASN A 93 -1.02 -20.52 -7.41
C ASN A 93 -1.04 -20.95 -5.95
N SER A 94 -0.37 -22.05 -5.60
CA SER A 94 -0.22 -22.51 -4.22
C SER A 94 0.56 -21.52 -3.36
N ILE A 95 1.56 -20.84 -3.95
CA ILE A 95 2.38 -19.84 -3.25
C ILE A 95 1.56 -18.57 -3.05
N ILE A 96 0.89 -18.09 -4.09
CA ILE A 96 -0.02 -16.94 -4.03
C ILE A 96 -1.12 -17.20 -3.00
N GLY A 97 -1.71 -18.41 -3.00
CA GLY A 97 -2.70 -18.84 -2.01
C GLY A 97 -2.16 -18.86 -0.59
N ALA A 98 -0.93 -19.33 -0.38
CA ALA A 98 -0.31 -19.35 0.94
C ALA A 98 -0.01 -17.93 1.46
N VAL A 99 0.47 -17.02 0.61
CA VAL A 99 0.61 -15.60 0.96
C VAL A 99 -0.76 -14.98 1.26
N GLY A 100 -1.76 -15.28 0.43
CA GLY A 100 -3.16 -14.87 0.63
C GLY A 100 -3.73 -15.29 1.97
N ALA A 101 -3.44 -16.51 2.40
CA ALA A 101 -3.85 -17.02 3.70
C ALA A 101 -3.18 -16.24 4.86
N GLU A 102 -1.90 -15.90 4.75
CA GLU A 102 -1.21 -15.09 5.76
C GLU A 102 -1.73 -13.65 5.83
N VAL A 103 -1.98 -13.02 4.66
CA VAL A 103 -2.58 -11.68 4.59
C VAL A 103 -3.97 -11.68 5.23
N THR A 104 -4.82 -12.62 4.82
CA THR A 104 -6.19 -12.75 5.33
C THR A 104 -6.19 -13.06 6.82
N GLY A 105 -5.36 -14.01 7.26
CA GLY A 105 -5.20 -14.33 8.68
C GLY A 105 -4.72 -13.14 9.51
N SER A 106 -3.81 -12.33 8.97
CA SER A 106 -3.33 -11.11 9.64
C SER A 106 -4.44 -10.07 9.79
N LEU A 107 -5.27 -9.88 8.76
CA LEU A 107 -6.43 -8.99 8.82
C LEU A 107 -7.42 -9.45 9.90
N VAL A 108 -7.72 -10.75 9.93
CA VAL A 108 -8.63 -11.36 10.92
C VAL A 108 -8.11 -11.22 12.35
N VAL A 109 -6.83 -11.48 12.58
CA VAL A 109 -6.19 -11.31 13.90
C VAL A 109 -6.21 -9.85 14.36
N ASN A 110 -6.20 -8.89 13.43
CA ASN A 110 -6.34 -7.46 13.73
C ASN A 110 -7.82 -7.00 13.81
N GLY A 111 -8.76 -7.92 13.98
CA GLY A 111 -10.17 -7.60 14.20
C GLY A 111 -10.94 -7.17 12.96
N ARG A 112 -10.38 -7.36 11.75
CA ARG A 112 -11.06 -7.09 10.48
C ARG A 112 -11.69 -8.37 9.96
N ASN A 113 -12.91 -8.29 9.44
CA ASN A 113 -13.44 -9.38 8.64
C ASN A 113 -12.71 -9.35 7.28
N ALA A 114 -12.19 -10.48 6.81
CA ALA A 114 -11.44 -10.56 5.56
C ALA A 114 -11.74 -11.87 4.84
N THR A 115 -11.75 -11.81 3.51
CA THR A 115 -11.94 -12.98 2.64
C THR A 115 -10.97 -12.91 1.47
N ALA A 116 -10.53 -14.07 0.98
CA ALA A 116 -9.68 -14.16 -0.19
C ALA A 116 -10.48 -14.67 -1.39
N ILE A 117 -10.19 -14.14 -2.59
CA ILE A 117 -10.81 -14.55 -3.85
C ILE A 117 -9.73 -14.89 -4.88
N GLY A 118 -9.86 -16.03 -5.55
CA GLY A 118 -8.98 -16.40 -6.67
C GLY A 118 -9.47 -15.80 -7.98
N VAL A 119 -8.56 -15.20 -8.76
CA VAL A 119 -8.84 -14.60 -10.07
C VAL A 119 -7.87 -15.17 -11.11
N VAL A 120 -8.39 -15.68 -12.24
CA VAL A 120 -7.62 -16.04 -13.44
C VAL A 120 -8.24 -15.31 -14.62
N ASP A 121 -7.43 -14.64 -15.44
CA ASP A 121 -7.91 -13.92 -16.64
C ASP A 121 -9.12 -13.01 -16.36
N GLU A 122 -9.05 -12.21 -15.29
CA GLU A 122 -10.13 -11.33 -14.81
C GLU A 122 -11.42 -12.05 -14.36
N ASN A 123 -11.38 -13.38 -14.23
CA ASN A 123 -12.51 -14.19 -13.80
C ASN A 123 -12.28 -14.77 -12.40
N VAL A 124 -13.25 -14.57 -11.52
CA VAL A 124 -13.24 -15.18 -10.18
C VAL A 124 -13.54 -16.67 -10.29
N ILE A 125 -12.65 -17.51 -9.76
CA ILE A 125 -12.64 -18.97 -9.98
C ILE A 125 -13.59 -19.71 -9.04
N GLU A 126 -13.77 -19.23 -7.80
CA GLU A 126 -14.44 -20.03 -6.76
C GLU A 126 -15.49 -19.25 -5.98
N PHE A 127 -16.63 -18.98 -6.63
CA PHE A 127 -17.88 -18.55 -5.98
C PHE A 127 -19.08 -19.06 -6.80
N ASP A 128 -19.34 -20.37 -6.75
CA ASP A 128 -20.43 -21.01 -7.50
C ASP A 128 -21.83 -20.46 -7.15
N SER A 129 -21.95 -19.75 -6.03
CA SER A 129 -23.17 -19.11 -5.58
C SER A 129 -23.28 -17.60 -5.92
N VAL A 130 -22.27 -16.99 -6.56
CA VAL A 130 -22.25 -15.56 -6.88
C VAL A 130 -22.41 -15.32 -8.39
N PRO A 131 -23.43 -14.54 -8.82
CA PRO A 131 -23.62 -14.18 -10.23
C PRO A 131 -22.37 -13.53 -10.86
N LEU A 132 -22.16 -13.76 -12.16
CA LEU A 132 -20.98 -13.27 -12.89
C LEU A 132 -20.82 -11.73 -12.80
N SER A 133 -21.93 -10.98 -12.80
CA SER A 133 -21.94 -9.52 -12.63
C SER A 133 -21.43 -9.05 -11.26
N GLU A 134 -21.56 -9.88 -10.23
CA GLU A 134 -21.09 -9.58 -8.87
C GLU A 134 -19.63 -10.01 -8.67
N ARG A 135 -19.16 -11.03 -9.42
CA ARG A 135 -17.74 -11.42 -9.45
C ARG A 135 -16.84 -10.26 -9.89
N ASN A 136 -17.26 -9.50 -10.91
CA ASN A 136 -16.50 -8.31 -11.34
C ASN A 136 -16.50 -7.21 -10.27
N SER A 137 -17.62 -7.03 -9.55
CA SER A 137 -17.66 -6.10 -8.42
C SER A 137 -16.73 -6.52 -7.27
N LEU A 138 -16.45 -7.82 -7.09
CA LEU A 138 -15.50 -8.30 -6.08
C LEU A 138 -14.06 -7.91 -6.45
N ILE A 139 -13.72 -8.04 -7.74
CA ILE A 139 -12.41 -7.64 -8.27
C ILE A 139 -12.25 -6.12 -8.13
N GLU A 140 -13.25 -5.33 -8.51
CA GLU A 140 -13.17 -3.86 -8.38
C GLU A 140 -13.00 -3.41 -6.92
N LYS A 141 -13.60 -4.13 -5.98
CA LYS A 141 -13.60 -3.77 -4.54
C LYS A 141 -12.52 -4.47 -3.72
N SER A 142 -11.63 -5.22 -4.36
CA SER A 142 -10.48 -5.77 -3.66
C SER A 142 -9.58 -4.64 -3.18
N ALA A 143 -9.28 -4.65 -1.88
CA ALA A 143 -8.40 -3.66 -1.26
C ALA A 143 -6.94 -4.10 -1.30
N PHE A 144 -6.73 -5.41 -1.41
CA PHE A 144 -5.42 -6.05 -1.42
C PHE A 144 -5.32 -7.00 -2.62
N VAL A 145 -4.22 -6.95 -3.36
CA VAL A 145 -3.94 -7.82 -4.50
C VAL A 145 -2.61 -8.52 -4.27
N ILE A 146 -2.57 -9.82 -4.50
CA ILE A 146 -1.38 -10.65 -4.43
C ILE A 146 -1.18 -11.28 -5.78
N ARG A 147 -0.04 -11.02 -6.41
CA ARG A 147 0.26 -11.51 -7.75
C ARG A 147 1.72 -11.85 -7.92
N ASN A 148 1.99 -12.77 -8.85
CA ASN A 148 3.35 -12.96 -9.31
C ASN A 148 3.74 -11.81 -10.26
N GLY A 149 4.98 -11.37 -10.15
CA GLY A 149 5.55 -10.38 -11.05
C GLY A 149 7.05 -10.26 -10.90
N ASP A 150 7.62 -9.26 -11.55
CA ASP A 150 9.07 -9.03 -11.63
C ASP A 150 9.58 -8.11 -10.50
N CYS A 151 8.67 -7.62 -9.66
CA CYS A 151 8.96 -6.71 -8.56
C CYS A 151 8.69 -7.41 -7.23
N ASP A 152 9.71 -7.56 -6.38
CA ASP A 152 9.54 -7.97 -4.99
C ASP A 152 9.14 -6.75 -4.16
N CYS A 153 7.86 -6.38 -4.20
CA CYS A 153 7.41 -5.11 -3.67
C CYS A 153 6.00 -5.09 -3.10
N LEU A 154 5.81 -4.18 -2.14
CA LEU A 154 4.53 -3.78 -1.59
C LEU A 154 4.26 -2.33 -2.00
N LYS A 155 3.24 -2.09 -2.82
CA LYS A 155 2.96 -0.79 -3.42
C LYS A 155 1.47 -0.46 -3.37
N THR A 156 1.14 0.78 -3.69
CA THR A 156 -0.24 1.15 -4.02
C THR A 156 -0.41 1.26 -5.53
N GLU A 157 -1.43 0.60 -6.07
CA GLU A 157 -1.78 0.63 -7.48
C GLU A 157 -3.30 0.72 -7.60
N ASN A 158 -3.82 1.75 -8.28
CA ASN A 158 -5.26 1.94 -8.49
C ASN A 158 -6.10 1.84 -7.21
N ASP A 159 -5.70 2.55 -6.14
CA ASP A 159 -6.34 2.50 -4.81
C ASP A 159 -6.28 1.13 -4.10
N LYS A 160 -5.45 0.19 -4.57
CA LYS A 160 -5.25 -1.12 -3.93
C LYS A 160 -3.86 -1.25 -3.36
N ILE A 161 -3.74 -2.04 -2.30
CA ILE A 161 -2.45 -2.49 -1.81
C ILE A 161 -2.05 -3.70 -2.65
N VAL A 162 -0.95 -3.61 -3.38
CA VAL A 162 -0.45 -4.69 -4.23
C VAL A 162 0.82 -5.24 -3.62
N PHE A 163 0.78 -6.52 -3.28
CA PHE A 163 1.98 -7.32 -3.07
C PHE A 163 2.30 -8.07 -4.36
N GLU A 164 3.43 -7.70 -4.95
CA GLU A 164 4.00 -8.34 -6.12
C GLU A 164 5.29 -9.03 -5.69
N GLY A 165 5.56 -10.20 -6.25
CA GLY A 165 6.82 -10.88 -5.97
C GLY A 165 7.13 -12.00 -6.95
N SER A 166 8.42 -12.29 -7.04
CA SER A 166 8.92 -13.50 -7.68
C SER A 166 8.57 -14.73 -6.84
N THR A 167 8.50 -15.90 -7.49
CA THR A 167 8.18 -17.18 -6.84
C THR A 167 9.07 -17.46 -5.63
N ASP A 168 10.39 -17.30 -5.80
CA ASP A 168 11.38 -17.59 -4.77
C ASP A 168 11.27 -16.61 -3.59
N PHE A 169 11.06 -15.33 -3.89
CA PHE A 169 10.91 -14.31 -2.86
C PHE A 169 9.67 -14.58 -2.00
N MET A 170 8.52 -14.83 -2.62
CA MET A 170 7.26 -15.09 -1.92
C MET A 170 7.34 -16.32 -1.02
N LEU A 171 8.00 -17.39 -1.46
CA LEU A 171 8.23 -18.60 -0.67
C LEU A 171 9.08 -18.31 0.59
N GLN A 172 10.14 -17.53 0.44
CA GLN A 172 11.07 -17.24 1.54
C GLN A 172 10.53 -16.20 2.54
N HIS A 173 9.62 -15.33 2.11
CA HIS A 173 9.19 -14.15 2.88
C HIS A 173 7.72 -14.22 3.34
N LEU A 174 7.07 -15.37 3.19
CA LEU A 174 5.66 -15.59 3.53
C LEU A 174 5.28 -15.15 4.96
N LEU A 175 6.04 -15.58 5.97
CA LEU A 175 5.79 -15.19 7.37
C LEU A 175 6.09 -13.71 7.65
N LYS A 176 7.01 -13.10 6.88
CA LYS A 176 7.34 -11.68 7.02
C LYS A 176 6.20 -10.82 6.49
N MET A 177 5.51 -11.26 5.44
CA MET A 177 4.32 -10.56 4.91
C MET A 177 3.22 -10.44 5.97
N ARG A 178 2.99 -11.49 6.77
CA ARG A 178 2.10 -11.41 7.94
C ARG A 178 2.54 -10.35 8.94
N GLY A 179 3.85 -10.29 9.24
CA GLY A 179 4.41 -9.29 10.15
C GLY A 179 4.20 -7.86 9.63
N ILE A 180 4.49 -7.61 8.35
CA ILE A 180 4.35 -6.29 7.72
C ILE A 180 2.89 -5.86 7.71
N ILE A 181 1.98 -6.73 7.29
CA ILE A 181 0.53 -6.45 7.27
C ILE A 181 0.03 -6.25 8.70
N GLY A 182 0.48 -7.05 9.66
CA GLY A 182 0.18 -6.82 11.08
C GLY A 182 0.64 -5.43 11.55
N LEU A 183 1.87 -5.03 11.24
CA LEU A 183 2.44 -3.75 11.68
C LEU A 183 1.78 -2.53 11.02
N VAL A 184 1.49 -2.61 9.72
CA VAL A 184 0.82 -1.54 8.97
C VAL A 184 -0.62 -1.38 9.47
N LEU A 185 -1.29 -2.47 9.85
CA LEU A 185 -2.75 -2.48 10.10
C LEU A 185 -3.16 -2.45 11.57
N ASN A 186 -2.21 -2.59 12.50
CA ASN A 186 -2.44 -2.48 13.95
C ASN A 186 -2.64 -1.01 14.43
N ARG A 187 -3.00 -0.09 13.53
CA ARG A 187 -3.46 1.25 13.93
C ARG A 187 -4.98 1.27 14.02
N ASN A 188 -5.47 0.98 15.22
CA ASN A 188 -6.77 1.42 15.71
C ASN A 188 -6.87 2.95 15.67
#